data_AF-A0A923WH11-F1
#
_entry.id   AF-A0A923WH11-F1
#
_cell.length_a   1.000
_cell.length_b   1.000
_cell.length_c   1.000
_cell.angle_alpha   90.00
_cell.angle_beta   90.00
_cell.angle_gamma   90.00
#
_symmetry.space_group_name_H-M   'P 1'
#
loop_
_entity.id
_entity.type
_entity.pdbx_description
1 polymer ?
#
loop_
_entity_poly.entity_id
_entity_poly.type
_entity_poly.pdbx_seq_one_letter_code
_entity_poly.pdbx_strand_id
1 'polypeptide(L)'
;DMDMCPAVKGPAINKGCPEISSELWFKFDAALADVHFATDSDSLTEGSHSALGMVAALMNANSEYTLKVSGYADSTGTDEHNKILSEKRALKVKNYLISKGVPANRITIAAYGEKMPVASNTTQAGRSKNRRVEFDLVK
;
A
#
# COMPACT_ATOMS: atom_id res chain seq x y z
N ASP A 1 1.34 27.14 16.71
CA ASP A 1 1.16 25.78 16.18
C ASP A 1 1.79 25.65 14.82
N MET A 2 2.51 24.55 14.59
CA MET A 2 3.03 24.18 13.28
C MET A 2 1.90 23.51 12.51
N ASP A 3 1.40 24.19 11.47
CA ASP A 3 0.46 23.58 10.52
C ASP A 3 1.18 22.47 9.75
N MET A 4 0.71 21.25 9.92
CA MET A 4 1.28 20.04 9.33
C MET A 4 0.79 19.81 7.89
N CYS A 5 -0.23 20.53 7.44
CA CYS A 5 -0.82 20.40 6.10
C CYS A 5 -1.15 21.77 5.47
N PRO A 6 -0.16 22.67 5.30
CA PRO A 6 -0.39 24.07 4.92
C PRO A 6 -1.05 24.26 3.53
N ALA A 7 -1.07 23.23 2.69
CA ALA A 7 -1.70 23.26 1.38
C ALA A 7 -3.23 23.02 1.43
N VAL A 8 -3.77 22.57 2.56
CA VAL A 8 -5.19 22.19 2.71
C VAL A 8 -5.73 22.68 4.05
N LYS A 9 -7.02 23.04 4.13
CA LYS A 9 -7.62 23.50 5.39
C LYS A 9 -8.04 22.31 6.25
N GLY A 10 -7.62 22.29 7.51
CA GLY A 10 -8.03 21.29 8.50
C GLY A 10 -8.19 21.86 9.91
N PRO A 11 -8.82 21.12 10.83
CA PRO A 11 -9.03 21.58 12.20
C PRO A 11 -7.72 21.63 13.00
N ALA A 12 -7.66 22.52 14.00
CA ALA A 12 -6.49 22.67 14.88
C ALA A 12 -6.19 21.40 15.69
N ILE A 13 -7.23 20.62 16.07
CA ILE A 13 -7.07 19.32 16.74
C ILE A 13 -6.25 18.32 15.91
N ASN A 14 -6.24 18.52 14.59
CA ASN A 14 -5.54 17.72 13.60
C ASN A 14 -4.35 18.48 13.00
N LYS A 15 -3.83 19.48 13.73
CA LYS A 15 -2.69 20.32 13.34
C LYS A 15 -2.81 20.91 11.92
N GLY A 16 -4.02 21.30 11.52
CA GLY A 16 -4.29 21.89 10.21
C GLY A 16 -4.52 20.87 9.09
N CYS A 17 -4.40 19.57 9.35
CA CYS A 17 -4.71 18.52 8.38
C CYS A 17 -6.22 18.19 8.37
N PRO A 18 -6.84 17.94 7.21
CA PRO A 18 -8.24 17.52 7.13
C PRO A 18 -8.45 16.15 7.79
N GLU A 19 -9.62 15.89 8.36
CA GLU A 19 -9.98 14.53 8.78
C GLU A 19 -10.34 13.69 7.55
N ILE A 20 -9.79 12.47 7.45
CA ILE A 20 -10.20 11.52 6.43
C ILE A 20 -11.64 11.09 6.74
N SER A 21 -12.59 11.48 5.88
CA SER A 21 -13.97 11.02 6.03
C SER A 21 -14.07 9.52 5.81
N SER A 22 -15.03 8.86 6.44
CA SER A 22 -15.28 7.42 6.26
C SER A 22 -15.50 7.03 4.79
N GLU A 23 -16.06 7.93 3.99
CA GLU A 23 -16.22 7.74 2.54
C GLU A 23 -14.89 7.75 1.79
N LEU A 24 -13.96 8.63 2.18
CA LEU A 24 -12.62 8.70 1.59
C LEU A 24 -11.82 7.45 1.96
N TRP A 25 -11.96 6.97 3.19
CA TRP A 25 -11.37 5.69 3.64
C TRP A 25 -11.89 4.49 2.83
N PHE A 26 -13.20 4.41 2.60
CA PHE A 26 -13.79 3.33 1.83
C PHE A 26 -13.32 3.32 0.36
N LYS A 27 -13.25 4.51 -0.28
CA LYS A 27 -12.71 4.64 -1.65
C LYS A 27 -11.23 4.26 -1.72
N PHE A 28 -10.48 4.57 -0.66
CA PHE A 28 -9.08 4.24 -0.54
C PHE A 28 -8.86 2.72 -0.43
N ASP A 29 -9.57 2.06 0.48
CA ASP A 29 -9.51 0.60 0.66
C ASP A 29 -9.88 -0.15 -0.64
N ALA A 30 -10.94 0.31 -1.32
CA ALA A 30 -11.36 -0.23 -2.62
C ALA A 30 -10.30 -0.05 -3.71
N ALA A 31 -9.61 1.10 -3.76
CA ALA A 31 -8.56 1.35 -4.74
C ALA A 31 -7.32 0.47 -4.50
N LEU A 32 -6.98 0.23 -3.23
CA LEU A 32 -5.85 -0.60 -2.85
C LEU A 32 -6.07 -2.09 -3.12
N ALA A 33 -7.32 -2.55 -3.01
CA ALA A 33 -7.71 -3.90 -3.38
C ALA A 33 -7.45 -4.22 -4.87
N ASP A 34 -7.25 -3.21 -5.72
CA ASP A 34 -6.95 -3.37 -7.15
C ASP A 34 -5.43 -3.27 -7.47
N VAL A 35 -4.58 -3.12 -6.45
CA VAL A 35 -3.12 -3.15 -6.61
C VAL A 35 -2.68 -4.59 -6.85
N HIS A 36 -2.58 -4.94 -8.13
CA HIS A 36 -2.27 -6.29 -8.60
C HIS A 36 -0.88 -6.38 -9.21
N PHE A 37 -0.27 -7.56 -9.07
CA PHE A 37 1.00 -7.91 -9.68
C PHE A 37 0.82 -9.09 -10.64
N ALA A 38 1.51 -9.05 -11.78
CA ALA A 38 1.60 -10.21 -12.65
C ALA A 38 2.32 -11.38 -11.93
N THR A 39 2.08 -12.61 -12.39
CA THR A 39 2.77 -13.80 -11.89
C THR A 39 4.28 -13.60 -11.99
N ASP A 40 4.99 -13.93 -10.91
CA ASP A 40 6.45 -13.78 -10.78
C ASP A 40 6.99 -12.37 -11.13
N SER A 41 6.16 -11.34 -10.95
CA SER A 41 6.52 -9.96 -11.23
C SER A 41 6.32 -9.06 -10.01
N ASP A 42 7.17 -8.03 -9.93
CA ASP A 42 7.07 -6.87 -9.06
C ASP A 42 6.63 -5.61 -9.84
N SER A 43 6.26 -5.75 -11.11
CA SER A 43 5.85 -4.63 -11.95
C SER A 43 4.42 -4.20 -11.62
N LEU A 44 4.26 -2.89 -11.40
CA LEU A 44 2.96 -2.26 -11.17
C LEU A 44 2.22 -2.11 -12.50
N THR A 45 0.95 -2.48 -12.53
CA THR A 45 0.08 -2.24 -13.69
C THR A 45 -0.32 -0.75 -13.77
N GLU A 46 -0.85 -0.30 -14.91
CA GLU A 46 -1.40 1.06 -15.02
C GLU A 46 -2.50 1.34 -13.99
N GLY A 47 -3.39 0.37 -13.75
CA GLY A 47 -4.39 0.45 -12.68
C GLY A 47 -3.76 0.63 -11.30
N SER A 48 -2.70 -0.12 -11.01
CA SER A 48 -1.93 0.02 -9.76
C SER A 48 -1.29 1.40 -9.64
N HIS A 49 -0.79 2.00 -10.73
CA HIS A 49 -0.24 3.35 -10.72
C HIS A 49 -1.29 4.41 -10.36
N SER A 50 -2.51 4.28 -10.88
CA SER A 50 -3.63 5.16 -10.55
C SER A 50 -4.01 5.06 -9.07
N ALA A 51 -4.20 3.83 -8.58
CA ALA A 51 -4.50 3.56 -7.18
C ALA A 51 -3.43 4.13 -6.23
N LEU A 52 -2.16 3.84 -6.49
CA LEU A 52 -1.05 4.35 -5.70
C LEU A 52 -0.88 5.88 -5.80
N GLY A 53 -1.32 6.50 -6.90
CA GLY A 53 -1.35 7.96 -7.03
C GLY A 53 -2.31 8.60 -6.04
N MET A 54 -3.50 8.02 -5.87
CA MET A 54 -4.46 8.44 -4.84
C MET A 54 -3.89 8.25 -3.43
N VAL A 55 -3.15 7.15 -3.21
CA VAL A 55 -2.49 6.89 -1.92
C VAL A 55 -1.46 7.95 -1.59
N ALA A 56 -0.62 8.31 -2.56
CA ALA A 56 0.37 9.36 -2.36
C ALA A 56 -0.29 10.70 -2.05
N ALA A 57 -1.36 11.06 -2.78
CA ALA A 57 -2.09 12.30 -2.52
C ALA A 57 -2.67 12.35 -1.09
N LEU A 58 -3.27 11.24 -0.64
CA LEU A 58 -3.80 11.14 0.72
C LEU A 58 -2.70 11.24 1.78
N MET A 59 -1.59 10.52 1.60
CA MET A 59 -0.46 10.58 2.53
C MET A 59 0.15 11.98 2.60
N ASN A 60 0.23 12.69 1.47
CA ASN A 60 0.75 14.06 1.43
C ASN A 60 -0.21 15.07 2.07
N ALA A 61 -1.51 14.89 1.91
CA ALA A 61 -2.53 15.75 2.50
C ALA A 61 -2.77 15.51 4.00
N ASN A 62 -2.27 14.40 4.56
CA ASN A 62 -2.49 14.03 5.97
C ASN A 62 -1.17 13.57 6.59
N SER A 63 -0.31 14.52 6.97
CA SER A 63 1.08 14.24 7.31
C SER A 63 1.30 13.54 8.66
N GLU A 64 0.26 13.46 9.48
CA GLU A 64 0.23 12.70 10.73
C GLU A 64 0.17 11.18 10.55
N TYR A 65 -0.32 10.69 9.40
CA TYR A 65 -0.43 9.25 9.17
C TYR A 65 0.89 8.64 8.74
N THR A 66 1.09 7.38 9.07
CA THR A 66 2.12 6.50 8.53
C THR A 66 1.45 5.35 7.78
N LEU A 67 2.18 4.76 6.84
CA LEU A 67 1.71 3.68 6.01
C LEU A 67 2.60 2.46 6.20
N LYS A 68 1.99 1.32 6.50
CA LYS A 68 2.64 0.02 6.42
C LYS A 68 2.20 -0.67 5.13
N VAL A 69 3.17 -1.17 4.37
CA VAL A 69 2.96 -1.88 3.11
C VAL A 69 3.41 -3.33 3.29
N SER A 70 2.47 -4.27 3.23
CA SER A 70 2.73 -5.69 3.48
C SER A 70 2.64 -6.48 2.17
N GLY A 71 3.74 -7.08 1.73
CA GLY A 71 3.78 -7.89 0.51
C GLY A 71 3.52 -9.37 0.77
N TYR A 72 2.81 -10.00 -0.17
CA TYR A 72 2.50 -11.43 -0.16
C TYR A 72 2.74 -12.10 -1.52
N ALA A 73 2.96 -13.41 -1.49
CA ALA A 73 3.10 -14.26 -2.64
C ALA A 73 2.11 -15.44 -2.55
N ASP A 74 1.88 -16.12 -3.68
CA ASP A 74 1.22 -17.42 -3.66
C ASP A 74 2.25 -18.52 -3.33
N SER A 75 1.80 -19.78 -3.20
CA SER A 75 2.70 -20.89 -2.81
C SER A 75 3.44 -21.54 -3.98
N THR A 76 3.64 -20.84 -5.11
CA THR A 76 4.42 -21.38 -6.23
C THR A 76 5.89 -21.00 -6.07
N GLY A 77 6.80 -21.97 -6.27
CA GLY A 77 8.23 -21.75 -6.01
C GLY A 77 8.64 -22.13 -4.58
N THR A 78 9.77 -21.61 -4.13
CA THR A 78 10.29 -21.87 -2.77
C THR A 78 9.88 -20.76 -1.80
N ASP A 79 9.75 -21.09 -0.52
CA ASP A 79 9.47 -20.11 0.55
C ASP A 79 10.42 -18.89 0.49
N GLU A 80 11.71 -19.13 0.24
CA GLU A 80 12.72 -18.07 0.18
C GLU A 80 12.50 -17.16 -1.04
N HIS A 81 12.20 -17.75 -2.21
CA HIS A 81 11.85 -16.99 -3.41
C HIS A 81 10.62 -16.13 -3.17
N ASN A 82 9.58 -16.71 -2.58
CA ASN A 82 8.32 -16.02 -2.29
C ASN A 82 8.49 -14.91 -1.26
N LYS A 83 9.35 -15.10 -0.27
CA LYS A 83 9.73 -14.05 0.69
C LYS A 83 10.41 -12.88 -0.04
N ILE A 84 11.44 -13.15 -0.84
CA ILE A 84 12.16 -12.12 -1.62
C ILE A 84 11.22 -11.40 -2.59
N LEU A 85 10.36 -12.12 -3.30
CA LEU A 85 9.40 -11.54 -4.25
C LEU A 85 8.40 -10.63 -3.55
N SER A 86 7.87 -11.07 -2.40
CA SER A 86 6.95 -10.26 -1.60
C SER A 86 7.61 -8.97 -1.08
N GLU A 87 8.89 -9.03 -0.70
CA GLU A 87 9.68 -7.86 -0.30
C GLU A 87 9.90 -6.90 -1.45
N LYS A 88 10.28 -7.40 -2.64
CA LYS A 88 10.45 -6.59 -3.85
C LYS A 88 9.17 -5.83 -4.20
N ARG A 89 8.00 -6.48 -4.11
CA ARG A 89 6.69 -5.84 -4.34
C ARG A 89 6.42 -4.70 -3.36
N ALA A 90 6.59 -4.95 -2.06
CA ALA A 90 6.40 -3.92 -1.05
C ALA A 90 7.39 -2.75 -1.22
N LEU A 91 8.64 -3.04 -1.57
CA LEU A 91 9.65 -2.03 -1.88
C LEU A 91 9.30 -1.23 -3.13
N LYS A 92 8.77 -1.86 -4.18
CA LYS A 92 8.33 -1.18 -5.40
C LYS A 92 7.24 -0.16 -5.10
N VAL A 93 6.25 -0.55 -4.30
CA VAL A 93 5.17 0.33 -3.84
C VAL A 93 5.74 1.49 -3.02
N LYS A 94 6.60 1.22 -2.03
CA LYS A 94 7.26 2.26 -1.23
C LYS A 94 8.01 3.26 -2.12
N ASN A 95 8.82 2.77 -3.05
CA ASN A 95 9.60 3.62 -3.95
C ASN A 95 8.70 4.48 -4.85
N TYR A 96 7.58 3.93 -5.33
CA TYR A 96 6.61 4.69 -6.09
C TYR A 96 6.02 5.83 -5.24
N LEU A 97 5.58 5.56 -4.00
CA LEU A 97 5.03 6.59 -3.12
C LEU A 97 6.06 7.69 -2.78
N ILE A 98 7.32 7.30 -2.55
CA ILE A 98 8.42 8.27 -2.36
C ILE A 98 8.60 9.15 -3.60
N SER A 99 8.55 8.56 -4.81
CA SER A 99 8.64 9.33 -6.05
C SER A 99 7.48 10.33 -6.24
N LYS A 100 6.37 10.13 -5.53
CA LYS A 100 5.21 11.04 -5.49
C LYS A 100 5.25 12.01 -4.31
N GLY A 101 6.37 12.09 -3.59
CA GLY A 101 6.62 13.08 -2.54
C GLY A 101 6.29 12.62 -1.12
N VAL A 102 5.87 11.36 -0.91
CA VAL A 102 5.63 10.84 0.45
C VAL A 102 6.97 10.63 1.16
N PRO A 103 7.20 11.21 2.36
CA PRO A 103 8.44 11.01 3.10
C PRO A 103 8.74 9.53 3.40
N ALA A 104 9.96 9.08 3.12
CA ALA A 104 10.33 7.67 3.24
C ALA A 104 10.22 7.10 4.67
N ASN A 105 10.36 7.96 5.69
CA ASN A 105 10.21 7.59 7.11
C ASN A 105 8.74 7.36 7.51
N ARG A 106 7.78 7.79 6.70
CA ARG A 106 6.34 7.54 6.90
C ARG A 106 5.86 6.26 6.25
N ILE A 107 6.75 5.51 5.58
CA ILE A 107 6.41 4.26 4.90
C ILE A 107 7.30 3.13 5.44
N THR A 108 6.65 2.16 6.07
CA THR A 108 7.28 0.89 6.48
C THR A 108 6.85 -0.22 5.53
N ILE A 109 7.70 -1.24 5.38
CA ILE A 109 7.41 -2.42 4.57
C ILE A 109 7.51 -3.69 5.41
N ALA A 110 6.69 -4.68 5.08
CA ALA A 110 6.78 -6.04 5.58
C ALA A 110 6.64 -7.03 4.43
N ALA A 111 7.24 -8.21 4.57
CA ALA A 111 7.27 -9.26 3.56
C ALA A 111 6.93 -10.60 4.22
N TYR A 112 5.81 -11.19 3.81
CA TYR A 112 5.29 -12.42 4.43
C TYR A 112 5.46 -13.66 3.54
N GLY A 113 5.89 -13.49 2.29
CA GLY A 113 5.91 -14.57 1.31
C GLY A 113 4.55 -15.22 1.19
N GLU A 114 4.51 -16.55 1.23
CA GLU A 114 3.28 -17.35 1.10
C GLU A 114 2.59 -17.67 2.44
N LYS A 115 3.11 -17.19 3.58
CA LYS A 115 2.71 -17.65 4.92
C LYS A 115 1.32 -17.19 5.38
N MET A 116 0.72 -16.23 4.66
CA MET A 116 -0.57 -15.61 5.02
C MET A 116 -1.53 -15.62 3.82
N PRO A 117 -1.99 -16.79 3.37
CA PRO A 117 -2.93 -16.90 2.25
C PRO A 117 -4.33 -16.42 2.65
N VAL A 118 -4.99 -15.70 1.75
CA VAL A 118 -6.39 -15.26 1.87
C VAL A 118 -7.34 -16.11 1.02
N ALA A 119 -6.79 -16.98 0.17
CA ALA A 119 -7.52 -17.94 -0.64
C ALA A 119 -6.71 -19.22 -0.87
N SER A 120 -7.35 -20.26 -1.41
CA SER A 120 -6.67 -21.53 -1.70
C SER A 120 -5.56 -21.37 -2.74
N ASN A 121 -4.35 -21.85 -2.42
CA ASN A 121 -3.26 -21.93 -3.41
C ASN A 121 -3.42 -23.05 -4.44
N THR A 122 -4.41 -23.95 -4.26
CA THR A 122 -4.64 -25.06 -5.20
C THR A 122 -5.28 -24.60 -6.50
N THR A 123 -5.96 -23.45 -6.51
CA THR A 123 -6.64 -22.92 -7.71
C THR A 123 -5.92 -21.69 -8.25
N GLN A 124 -5.96 -21.49 -9.57
CA GLN A 124 -5.39 -20.29 -10.20
C GLN A 124 -6.02 -19.00 -9.65
N ALA A 125 -7.33 -19.01 -9.44
CA ALA A 125 -8.07 -17.89 -8.88
C ALA A 125 -7.61 -17.55 -7.45
N GLY A 126 -7.41 -18.55 -6.58
CA GLY A 126 -6.95 -18.32 -5.22
C GLY A 126 -5.49 -17.88 -5.15
N ARG A 127 -4.60 -18.44 -5.98
CA ARG A 127 -3.23 -17.92 -6.12
C ARG A 127 -3.20 -16.46 -6.53
N SER A 128 -4.07 -16.06 -7.47
CA SER A 128 -4.18 -14.66 -7.87
C SER A 128 -4.55 -13.73 -6.73
N LYS A 129 -5.43 -14.16 -5.82
CA LYS A 129 -5.78 -13.40 -4.61
C LYS A 129 -4.63 -13.34 -3.60
N ASN A 130 -3.79 -14.38 -3.52
CA ASN A 130 -2.65 -14.41 -2.61
C ASN A 130 -1.49 -13.52 -3.07
N ARG A 131 -1.33 -13.30 -4.39
CA ARG A 131 -0.37 -12.34 -4.96
C ARG A 131 -0.85 -10.89 -4.80
N ARG A 132 -0.75 -10.36 -3.58
CA ARG A 132 -1.27 -9.05 -3.20
C ARG A 132 -0.28 -8.23 -2.40
N VAL A 133 -0.60 -6.95 -2.26
CA VAL A 133 -0.01 -6.05 -1.26
C VAL A 133 -1.15 -5.48 -0.43
N GLU A 134 -0.98 -5.46 0.89
CA GLU A 134 -1.91 -4.83 1.82
C GLU A 134 -1.30 -3.55 2.37
N PHE A 135 -2.18 -2.65 2.80
CA PHE A 135 -1.83 -1.32 3.24
C PHE A 135 -2.56 -1.00 4.54
N ASP A 136 -1.81 -0.67 5.58
CA ASP A 136 -2.37 -0.23 6.85
C ASP A 136 -1.97 1.23 7.07
N LEU A 137 -2.95 2.15 7.18
CA LEU A 137 -2.67 3.48 7.70
C LEU A 137 -2.75 3.47 9.21
N VAL A 138 -1.75 4.07 9.84
CA VAL A 138 -1.65 4.22 11.28
C VAL A 138 -1.46 5.70 11.57
N LYS A 139 -2.25 6.25 12.49
CA LYS A 139 -2.13 7.62 12.97
C LYS A 139 -1.13 7.72 14.11
#